data_AF-A0A1F8NZW1-F1
#
_entry.id   AF-A0A1F8NZW1-F1
#
_cell.length_a   1.000
_cell.length_b   1.000
_cell.length_c   1.000
_cell.angle_alpha   90.00
_cell.angle_beta   90.00
_cell.angle_gamma   90.00
#
_symmetry.space_group_name_H-M   'P 1'
#
loop_
_entity.id
_entity.type
_entity.pdbx_description
1 polymer ?
#
loop_
_entity_poly.entity_id
_entity_poly.type
_entity_poly.pdbx_seq_one_letter_code
_entity_poly.pdbx_strand_id
1 'polypeptide(L)'
;MIRLDPTYPGAPERLAEALVALGAGTATPMALATPTPNLAPVEELFSQALAALERQDWTTAIDTLIGLRAKDGAFRAVEVDGMFYNAFRNRGVQRISEQGLLEEGIYDMSRAERFAPLDRDAGNWRSWAELYLQADSYMGLNWAKAAQYFAEVFAVAPYLRNDAYVKYATASQEYGEELIAAGDPCGAEAQFEQSLAAWLNETLVPTATEAWVLCEQSQYVPPPTETPTPEGGAPTPTETPTETQPSG
;
A
#
# COMPACT_ATOMS: atom_id res chain seq x y z
N MET A 1 -14.89 -18.42 -30.88
CA MET A 1 -14.69 -19.83 -30.49
C MET A 1 -15.77 -20.79 -31.07
N ILE A 2 -16.31 -20.55 -32.28
CA ILE A 2 -17.34 -21.42 -32.93
C ILE A 2 -16.83 -22.05 -34.25
N ARG A 3 -15.58 -21.76 -34.63
CA ARG A 3 -14.93 -22.38 -35.80
C ARG A 3 -14.07 -23.61 -35.45
N LEU A 4 -13.97 -23.96 -34.17
CA LEU A 4 -13.08 -25.03 -33.70
C LEU A 4 -13.80 -26.34 -33.39
N ASP A 5 -15.08 -26.30 -33.00
CA ASP A 5 -15.93 -27.49 -32.79
C ASP A 5 -17.41 -27.16 -33.04
N PRO A 6 -17.99 -27.58 -34.18
CA PRO A 6 -19.40 -27.34 -34.52
C PRO A 6 -20.41 -28.12 -33.67
N THR A 7 -19.95 -29.13 -32.91
CA THR A 7 -20.79 -30.03 -32.10
C THR A 7 -20.73 -29.73 -30.60
N TYR A 8 -19.99 -28.70 -30.20
CA TYR A 8 -19.86 -28.33 -28.78
C TYR A 8 -21.26 -28.03 -28.17
N PRO A 9 -21.70 -28.81 -27.18
CA PRO A 9 -23.00 -28.62 -26.54
C PRO A 9 -23.05 -27.23 -25.89
N GLY A 10 -24.09 -26.45 -26.18
CA GLY A 10 -24.23 -25.10 -25.62
C GLY A 10 -23.60 -23.97 -26.45
N ALA A 11 -22.89 -24.26 -27.55
CA ALA A 11 -22.32 -23.22 -28.41
C ALA A 11 -23.38 -22.27 -29.05
N PRO A 12 -24.53 -22.76 -29.56
CA PRO A 12 -25.58 -21.87 -30.06
C PRO A 12 -26.19 -21.01 -28.95
N GLU A 13 -26.35 -21.55 -27.74
CA GLU A 13 -26.90 -20.84 -26.57
C GLU A 13 -25.95 -19.73 -26.10
N ARG A 14 -24.64 -20.01 -26.04
CA ARG A 14 -23.61 -19.01 -25.70
C ARG A 14 -23.49 -17.90 -26.76
N LEU A 15 -23.69 -18.24 -28.04
CA LEU A 15 -23.74 -17.25 -29.11
C LEU A 15 -25.00 -16.38 -29.00
N ALA A 16 -26.14 -16.97 -28.68
CA ALA A 16 -27.38 -16.24 -28.45
C ALA A 16 -27.27 -15.29 -27.24
N GLU A 17 -26.69 -15.75 -26.12
CA GLU A 17 -26.37 -14.89 -24.96
C GLU A 17 -25.47 -13.72 -25.36
N ALA A 18 -24.39 -13.98 -26.10
CA ALA A 18 -23.46 -12.95 -26.54
C ALA A 18 -24.12 -11.95 -27.51
N LEU A 19 -24.99 -12.42 -28.41
CA LEU A 19 -25.71 -11.56 -29.35
C LEU A 19 -26.81 -10.73 -28.66
N VAL A 20 -27.44 -11.26 -27.61
CA VAL A 20 -28.36 -10.49 -26.75
C VAL A 20 -27.59 -9.42 -25.97
N ALA A 21 -26.41 -9.75 -25.45
CA ALA A 21 -25.53 -8.79 -24.77
C ALA A 21 -24.97 -7.72 -25.73
N LEU A 22 -24.67 -8.06 -26.99
CA LEU A 22 -24.28 -7.09 -28.02
C LEU A 22 -25.45 -6.26 -28.55
N GLY A 23 -26.66 -6.83 -28.56
CA GLY A 23 -27.90 -6.16 -28.97
C GLY A 23 -28.51 -5.28 -27.88
N ALA A 24 -28.08 -5.46 -26.62
CA ALA A 24 -28.30 -4.51 -25.54
C ALA A 24 -27.49 -3.25 -25.87
N GLY A 25 -28.15 -2.28 -26.50
CA GLY A 25 -27.52 -1.04 -26.95
C GLY A 25 -26.65 -0.46 -25.83
N THR A 26 -25.41 -0.10 -26.19
CA THR A 26 -24.55 0.73 -25.35
C THR A 26 -25.38 1.91 -24.86
N ALA A 27 -25.50 2.09 -23.54
CA ALA A 27 -26.18 3.23 -22.97
C ALA A 27 -25.69 4.49 -23.69
N THR A 28 -26.59 5.18 -24.40
CA THR A 28 -26.28 6.46 -25.02
C THR A 28 -25.72 7.34 -23.92
N PRO A 29 -24.54 7.97 -24.08
CA PRO A 29 -24.00 8.82 -23.03
C PRO A 29 -25.06 9.85 -22.68
N MET A 30 -25.56 9.79 -21.45
CA MET A 30 -26.52 10.76 -20.95
C MET A 30 -25.82 12.11 -21.06
N ALA A 31 -26.44 13.06 -21.77
CA ALA A 31 -25.94 14.43 -21.77
C ALA A 31 -25.85 14.87 -20.31
N LEU A 32 -24.64 15.10 -19.81
CA LEU A 32 -24.43 15.70 -18.49
C LEU A 32 -25.22 17.01 -18.49
N ALA A 33 -26.11 17.17 -17.50
CA ALA A 33 -26.85 18.41 -17.34
C ALA A 33 -25.83 19.55 -17.33
N THR A 34 -25.91 20.45 -18.30
CA THR A 34 -25.08 21.64 -18.31
C THR A 34 -25.51 22.46 -17.10
N PRO A 35 -24.60 22.82 -16.18
CA PRO A 35 -24.98 23.56 -14.99
C PRO A 35 -25.73 24.83 -15.41
N THR A 36 -26.90 25.07 -14.81
CA THR A 36 -27.69 26.28 -15.05
C THR A 36 -26.78 27.49 -14.84
N PRO A 37 -26.64 28.39 -15.84
CA PRO A 37 -25.74 29.53 -15.72
C PRO A 37 -26.10 30.37 -14.49
N ASN A 38 -25.12 30.56 -13.59
CA ASN A 38 -25.30 31.46 -12.45
C ASN A 38 -25.24 32.90 -12.96
N LEU A 39 -26.37 33.61 -12.90
CA LEU A 39 -26.51 34.99 -13.39
C LEU A 39 -26.05 36.04 -12.37
N ALA A 40 -25.69 35.64 -11.15
CA ALA A 40 -25.30 36.55 -10.08
C ALA A 40 -24.13 37.46 -10.51
N PRO A 41 -24.10 38.73 -10.07
CA PRO A 41 -22.97 39.64 -10.30
C PRO A 41 -21.68 39.14 -9.63
N VAL A 42 -20.52 39.57 -10.12
CA VAL A 42 -19.21 39.05 -9.67
C VAL A 42 -18.93 39.35 -8.20
N GLU A 43 -19.35 40.50 -7.66
CA GLU A 43 -19.30 40.79 -6.22
C GLU A 43 -20.13 39.83 -5.36
N GLU A 44 -21.29 39.40 -5.85
CA GLU A 44 -22.14 38.47 -5.11
C GLU A 44 -21.51 37.08 -5.12
N LEU A 45 -20.99 36.63 -6.26
CA LEU A 45 -20.24 35.37 -6.35
C LEU A 45 -19.01 35.37 -5.42
N PHE A 46 -18.29 36.50 -5.36
CA PHE A 46 -17.17 36.63 -4.44
C PHE A 46 -17.60 36.48 -2.98
N SER A 47 -18.68 37.16 -2.59
CA SER A 47 -19.22 37.11 -1.23
C SER A 47 -19.73 35.71 -0.87
N GLN A 48 -20.37 35.02 -1.82
CA GLN A 48 -20.80 33.63 -1.66
C GLN A 48 -19.60 32.68 -1.47
N ALA A 49 -18.55 32.83 -2.28
CA ALA A 49 -17.34 32.03 -2.16
C ALA A 49 -16.63 32.26 -0.81
N LEU A 50 -16.59 33.51 -0.32
CA LEU A 50 -16.04 33.83 0.99
C LEU A 50 -16.83 33.14 2.11
N ALA A 51 -18.17 33.24 2.08
CA ALA A 51 -19.03 32.56 3.04
C ALA A 51 -18.94 31.02 2.96
N ALA A 52 -18.62 30.46 1.79
CA ALA A 52 -18.34 29.03 1.64
C ALA A 52 -17.00 28.64 2.29
N LEU A 53 -15.94 29.43 2.09
CA LEU A 53 -14.65 29.22 2.77
C LEU A 53 -14.77 29.30 4.30
N GLU A 54 -15.51 30.28 4.81
CA GLU A 54 -15.75 30.43 6.26
C GLU A 54 -16.46 29.22 6.88
N ARG A 55 -17.36 28.59 6.11
CA ARG A 55 -18.07 27.36 6.50
C ARG A 55 -17.28 26.08 6.18
N GLN A 56 -16.06 26.20 5.65
CA GLN A 56 -15.25 25.08 5.20
C GLN A 56 -15.92 24.23 4.10
N ASP A 57 -16.85 24.82 3.36
CA ASP A 57 -17.50 24.22 2.20
C ASP A 57 -16.64 24.45 0.95
N TRP A 58 -15.55 23.70 0.89
CA TRP A 58 -14.51 23.87 -0.13
C TRP A 58 -15.02 23.62 -1.55
N THR A 59 -15.94 22.67 -1.72
CA THR A 59 -16.53 22.35 -3.02
C THR A 59 -17.36 23.51 -3.54
N THR A 60 -18.27 24.03 -2.71
CA THR A 60 -19.07 25.21 -3.09
C THR A 60 -18.16 26.41 -3.37
N ALA A 61 -17.14 26.65 -2.54
CA ALA A 61 -16.19 27.74 -2.77
C ALA A 61 -15.51 27.62 -4.15
N ILE A 62 -15.00 26.44 -4.50
CA ILE A 62 -14.34 26.19 -5.80
C ILE A 62 -15.30 26.41 -6.96
N ASP A 63 -16.50 25.85 -6.89
CA ASP A 63 -17.49 25.94 -7.98
C ASP A 63 -17.95 27.39 -8.19
N THR A 64 -18.17 28.14 -7.11
CA THR A 64 -18.49 29.56 -7.16
C THR A 64 -17.34 30.39 -7.74
N LEU A 65 -16.09 30.12 -7.35
CA LEU A 65 -14.92 30.83 -7.86
C LEU A 65 -14.66 30.53 -9.36
N ILE A 66 -14.94 29.30 -9.82
CA ILE A 66 -14.90 28.95 -11.25
C ILE A 66 -15.92 29.79 -12.02
N GLY A 67 -17.15 29.88 -11.52
CA GLY A 67 -18.20 30.72 -12.12
C GLY A 67 -17.81 32.20 -12.16
N LEU A 68 -17.24 32.72 -11.07
CA LEU A 68 -16.74 34.09 -11.00
C LEU A 68 -15.67 34.35 -12.06
N ARG A 69 -14.64 33.50 -12.13
CA ARG A 69 -13.51 33.65 -13.05
C ARG A 69 -13.92 33.50 -14.52
N ALA A 70 -14.89 32.64 -14.81
CA ALA A 70 -15.45 32.52 -16.15
C ALA A 70 -16.20 33.78 -16.61
N LYS A 71 -16.79 34.53 -15.66
CA LYS A 71 -17.52 35.76 -15.93
C LYS A 71 -16.61 36.98 -16.07
N ASP A 72 -15.64 37.11 -15.16
CA ASP A 72 -14.61 38.14 -15.19
C ASP A 72 -13.32 37.61 -14.54
N GLY A 73 -12.30 37.34 -15.37
CA GLY A 73 -11.01 36.85 -14.90
C GLY A 73 -10.11 37.92 -14.27
N ALA A 74 -10.41 39.20 -14.48
CA ALA A 74 -9.62 40.32 -13.93
C ALA A 74 -10.16 40.77 -12.56
N PHE A 75 -11.41 40.43 -12.24
CA PHE A 75 -12.04 40.77 -10.97
C PHE A 75 -11.25 40.22 -9.78
N ARG A 76 -10.61 41.12 -9.02
CA ARG A 76 -9.85 40.82 -7.79
C ARG A 76 -8.96 39.58 -7.93
N ALA A 77 -8.28 39.45 -9.09
CA ALA A 77 -7.64 38.21 -9.52
C ALA A 77 -6.74 37.57 -8.44
N VAL A 78 -5.92 38.39 -7.77
CA VAL A 78 -5.00 37.94 -6.71
C VAL A 78 -5.75 37.36 -5.50
N GLU A 79 -6.85 37.99 -5.09
CA GLU A 79 -7.64 37.53 -3.94
C GLU A 79 -8.38 36.23 -4.29
N VAL A 80 -8.94 36.16 -5.50
CA VAL A 80 -9.60 34.97 -6.03
C VAL A 80 -8.61 33.80 -6.17
N ASP A 81 -7.36 34.05 -6.59
CA ASP A 81 -6.29 33.05 -6.60
C ASP A 81 -5.96 32.54 -5.19
N GLY A 82 -5.88 33.43 -4.21
CA GLY A 82 -5.69 33.06 -2.81
C GLY A 82 -6.84 32.20 -2.26
N MET A 83 -8.08 32.52 -2.65
CA MET A 83 -9.27 31.73 -2.30
C MET A 83 -9.25 30.34 -2.95
N PHE A 84 -8.86 30.25 -4.23
CA PHE A 84 -8.68 28.96 -4.89
C PHE A 84 -7.60 28.12 -4.21
N TYR A 85 -6.45 28.71 -3.90
CA TYR A 85 -5.39 28.02 -3.16
C TYR A 85 -5.94 27.42 -1.85
N ASN A 86 -6.61 28.25 -1.04
CA ASN A 86 -7.15 27.82 0.25
C ASN A 86 -8.18 26.69 0.10
N ALA A 87 -9.13 26.83 -0.83
CA ALA A 87 -10.16 25.84 -1.05
C ALA A 87 -9.60 24.49 -1.55
N PHE A 88 -8.75 24.51 -2.58
CA PHE A 88 -8.15 23.29 -3.13
C PHE A 88 -7.24 22.60 -2.13
N ARG A 89 -6.38 23.36 -1.43
CA ARG A 89 -5.48 22.83 -0.39
C ARG A 89 -6.26 22.11 0.71
N ASN A 90 -7.32 22.75 1.23
CA ASN A 90 -8.09 22.18 2.33
C ASN A 90 -9.01 21.04 1.88
N ARG A 91 -9.62 21.11 0.69
CA ARG A 91 -10.39 20.00 0.13
C ARG A 91 -9.51 18.79 -0.15
N GLY A 92 -8.30 19.01 -0.64
CA GLY A 92 -7.33 17.94 -0.88
C GLY A 92 -6.96 17.19 0.41
N VAL A 93 -6.66 17.94 1.48
CA VAL A 93 -6.42 17.35 2.80
C VAL A 93 -7.64 16.57 3.29
N GLN A 94 -8.83 17.17 3.25
CA GLN A 94 -10.08 16.53 3.69
C GLN A 94 -10.35 15.22 2.93
N ARG A 95 -10.14 15.20 1.61
CA ARG A 95 -10.33 14.01 0.77
C ARG A 95 -9.42 12.87 1.20
N ILE A 96 -8.14 13.17 1.46
CA ILE A 96 -7.16 12.16 1.88
C ILE A 96 -7.42 11.71 3.33
N SER A 97 -7.58 12.65 4.26
CA SER A 97 -7.57 12.36 5.69
C SER A 97 -8.91 11.85 6.23
N GLU A 98 -10.02 12.31 5.67
CA GLU A 98 -11.37 12.00 6.18
C GLU A 98 -12.15 11.05 5.27
N GLN A 99 -11.96 11.16 3.95
CA GLN A 99 -12.80 10.47 2.95
C GLN A 99 -12.11 9.25 2.32
N GLY A 100 -10.79 9.10 2.50
CA GLY A 100 -10.00 8.03 1.86
C GLY A 100 -9.83 8.21 0.34
N LEU A 101 -10.17 9.38 -0.20
CA LEU A 101 -10.09 9.72 -1.62
C LEU A 101 -8.68 10.25 -1.96
N LEU A 102 -7.73 9.33 -2.07
CA LEU A 102 -6.31 9.66 -2.19
C LEU A 102 -5.99 10.42 -3.48
N GLU A 103 -6.41 9.87 -4.62
CA GLU A 103 -6.10 10.41 -5.94
C GLU A 103 -6.82 11.74 -6.18
N GLU A 104 -8.08 11.86 -5.76
CA GLU A 104 -8.84 13.10 -5.87
C GLU A 104 -8.30 14.19 -4.94
N GLY A 105 -7.71 13.80 -3.80
CA GLY A 105 -7.04 14.73 -2.91
C GLY A 105 -5.69 15.21 -3.47
N ILE A 106 -4.87 14.30 -4.00
CA ILE A 106 -3.63 14.64 -4.73
C ILE A 106 -3.95 15.56 -5.91
N TYR A 107 -5.02 15.26 -6.66
CA TYR A 107 -5.48 16.11 -7.75
C TYR A 107 -5.79 17.53 -7.26
N ASP A 108 -6.57 17.68 -6.20
CA ASP A 108 -6.86 19.01 -5.63
C ASP A 108 -5.59 19.75 -5.20
N MET A 109 -4.63 19.06 -4.57
CA MET A 109 -3.34 19.66 -4.19
C MET A 109 -2.55 20.15 -5.42
N SER A 110 -2.54 19.38 -6.51
CA SER A 110 -1.92 19.82 -7.78
C SER A 110 -2.62 21.06 -8.38
N ARG A 111 -3.92 21.24 -8.11
CA ARG A 111 -4.66 22.44 -8.50
C ARG A 111 -4.28 23.63 -7.62
N ALA A 112 -4.09 23.43 -6.31
CA ALA A 112 -3.64 24.48 -5.40
C ALA A 112 -2.25 25.02 -5.79
N GLU A 113 -1.33 24.14 -6.20
CA GLU A 113 0.04 24.50 -6.59
C GLU A 113 0.16 25.43 -7.80
N ARG A 114 -0.93 25.60 -8.57
CA ARG A 114 -1.00 26.60 -9.64
C ARG A 114 -1.03 28.04 -9.11
N PHE A 115 -1.36 28.22 -7.83
CA PHE A 115 -1.53 29.53 -7.19
C PHE A 115 -0.42 29.82 -6.17
N ALA A 116 -0.02 28.83 -5.38
CA ALA A 116 1.09 28.92 -4.43
C ALA A 116 1.61 27.52 -4.04
N PRO A 117 2.86 27.37 -3.58
CA PRO A 117 3.37 26.10 -3.07
C PRO A 117 2.54 25.57 -1.90
N LEU A 118 2.41 24.25 -1.78
CA LEU A 118 1.75 23.63 -0.61
C LEU A 118 2.53 23.95 0.66
N ASP A 119 1.79 24.23 1.73
CA ASP A 119 2.38 24.22 3.07
C ASP A 119 2.77 22.80 3.52
N ARG A 120 3.52 22.73 4.61
CA ARG A 120 4.06 21.47 5.15
C ARG A 120 2.97 20.43 5.43
N ASP A 121 1.82 20.86 5.95
CA ASP A 121 0.75 19.94 6.33
C ASP A 121 0.11 19.31 5.08
N ALA A 122 -0.29 20.12 4.10
CA ALA A 122 -0.81 19.61 2.84
C ALA A 122 0.24 18.76 2.07
N GLY A 123 1.50 19.18 2.09
CA GLY A 123 2.60 18.41 1.49
C GLY A 123 2.81 17.04 2.12
N ASN A 124 2.67 16.93 3.46
CA ASN A 124 2.74 15.64 4.16
C ASN A 124 1.59 14.71 3.74
N TRP A 125 0.35 15.21 3.72
CA TRP A 125 -0.80 14.43 3.28
C TRP A 125 -0.66 13.93 1.84
N ARG A 126 -0.16 14.77 0.93
CA ARG A 126 0.15 14.33 -0.44
C ARG A 126 1.15 13.18 -0.44
N SER A 127 2.26 13.36 0.28
CA SER A 127 3.37 12.39 0.30
C SER A 127 2.91 11.03 0.88
N TRP A 128 2.05 11.04 1.89
CA TRP A 128 1.48 9.82 2.45
C TRP A 128 0.52 9.12 1.48
N ALA A 129 -0.31 9.88 0.78
CA ALA A 129 -1.20 9.34 -0.26
C ALA A 129 -0.40 8.74 -1.43
N GLU A 130 0.65 9.42 -1.89
CA GLU A 130 1.56 8.92 -2.94
C GLU A 130 2.29 7.64 -2.51
N LEU A 131 2.80 7.59 -1.27
CA LEU A 131 3.45 6.40 -0.73
C LEU A 131 2.50 5.20 -0.65
N TYR A 132 1.25 5.42 -0.23
CA TYR A 132 0.23 4.39 -0.25
C TYR A 132 -0.03 3.86 -1.67
N LEU A 133 -0.24 4.76 -2.64
CA LEU A 133 -0.50 4.34 -4.03
C LEU A 133 0.69 3.59 -4.63
N GLN A 134 1.91 3.99 -4.25
CA GLN A 134 3.13 3.28 -4.62
C GLN A 134 3.16 1.87 -4.04
N ALA A 135 2.81 1.69 -2.76
CA ALA A 135 2.72 0.38 -2.12
C ALA A 135 1.67 -0.50 -2.81
N ASP A 136 0.48 0.07 -3.06
CA ASP A 136 -0.64 -0.63 -3.67
C ASP A 136 -0.33 -1.11 -5.09
N SER A 137 0.46 -0.35 -5.85
CA SER A 137 0.86 -0.73 -7.21
C SER A 137 1.65 -2.04 -7.30
N TYR A 138 2.20 -2.53 -6.18
CA TYR A 138 2.94 -3.81 -6.12
C TYR A 138 2.10 -4.98 -5.63
N MET A 139 0.90 -4.76 -5.12
CA MET A 139 0.01 -5.83 -4.64
C MET A 139 -0.26 -6.84 -5.76
N GLY A 140 -0.06 -8.13 -5.49
CA GLY A 140 -0.23 -9.20 -6.48
C GLY A 140 0.84 -9.28 -7.58
N LEU A 141 1.81 -8.37 -7.59
CA LEU A 141 2.90 -8.33 -8.57
C LEU A 141 4.27 -8.56 -7.95
N ASN A 142 4.51 -7.99 -6.77
CA ASN A 142 5.74 -8.15 -6.01
C ASN A 142 5.44 -7.95 -4.53
N TRP A 143 5.18 -9.06 -3.82
CA TRP A 143 4.78 -9.02 -2.42
C TRP A 143 5.86 -8.45 -1.51
N ALA A 144 7.14 -8.75 -1.77
CA ALA A 144 8.26 -8.17 -1.04
C ALA A 144 8.26 -6.62 -1.06
N LYS A 145 8.09 -6.02 -2.24
CA LYS A 145 8.01 -4.56 -2.38
C LYS A 145 6.73 -3.99 -1.79
N ALA A 146 5.60 -4.67 -1.98
CA ALA A 146 4.34 -4.24 -1.38
C ALA A 146 4.46 -4.19 0.16
N ALA A 147 4.96 -5.26 0.78
CA ALA A 147 5.19 -5.34 2.22
C ALA A 147 6.15 -4.25 2.70
N GLN A 148 7.25 -4.03 1.98
CA GLN A 148 8.21 -2.97 2.30
C GLN A 148 7.56 -1.58 2.32
N TYR A 149 6.87 -1.18 1.23
CA TYR A 149 6.28 0.14 1.15
C TYR A 149 5.10 0.30 2.12
N PHE A 150 4.30 -0.74 2.33
CA PHE A 150 3.24 -0.68 3.34
C PHE A 150 3.77 -0.59 4.77
N ALA A 151 4.92 -1.20 5.08
CA ALA A 151 5.60 -0.99 6.36
C ALA A 151 5.99 0.49 6.55
N GLU A 152 6.47 1.14 5.49
CA GLU A 152 6.75 2.58 5.52
C GLU A 152 5.48 3.41 5.75
N VAL A 153 4.39 3.12 5.03
CA VAL A 153 3.07 3.78 5.23
C VAL A 153 2.64 3.65 6.69
N PHE A 154 2.73 2.44 7.25
CA PHE A 154 2.37 2.15 8.64
C PHE A 154 3.17 2.99 9.64
N ALA A 155 4.47 3.19 9.37
CA ALA A 155 5.35 3.96 10.24
C ALA A 155 5.11 5.47 10.18
N VAL A 156 4.84 6.03 8.99
CA VAL A 156 4.82 7.49 8.77
C VAL A 156 3.43 8.10 8.68
N ALA A 157 2.41 7.29 8.38
CA ALA A 157 1.03 7.73 8.16
C ALA A 157 0.00 6.90 8.95
N PRO A 158 0.17 6.68 10.26
CA PRO A 158 -0.73 5.82 11.04
C PRO A 158 -2.17 6.33 11.10
N TYR A 159 -2.40 7.62 10.81
CA TYR A 159 -3.72 8.26 10.81
C TYR A 159 -4.41 8.29 9.44
N LEU A 160 -3.78 7.72 8.41
CA LEU A 160 -4.39 7.63 7.09
C LEU A 160 -5.61 6.69 7.19
N ARG A 161 -6.81 7.23 6.98
CA ARG A 161 -8.06 6.47 7.10
C ARG A 161 -8.29 5.62 5.85
N ASN A 162 -7.55 4.52 5.73
CA ASN A 162 -7.65 3.59 4.63
C ASN A 162 -7.46 2.13 5.11
N ASP A 163 -7.35 1.21 4.16
CA ASP A 163 -7.10 -0.21 4.37
C ASP A 163 -5.60 -0.56 4.44
N ALA A 164 -4.70 0.41 4.64
CA ALA A 164 -3.25 0.17 4.61
C ALA A 164 -2.81 -0.90 5.62
N TYR A 165 -3.43 -0.96 6.80
CA TYR A 165 -3.16 -1.98 7.82
C TYR A 165 -3.45 -3.39 7.30
N VAL A 166 -4.60 -3.55 6.65
CA VAL A 166 -5.01 -4.84 6.09
C VAL A 166 -4.14 -5.19 4.88
N LYS A 167 -3.84 -4.22 4.01
CA LYS A 167 -2.96 -4.44 2.85
C LYS A 167 -1.52 -4.74 3.26
N TYR A 168 -1.01 -4.13 4.32
CA TYR A 168 0.29 -4.47 4.89
C TYR A 168 0.31 -5.92 5.39
N ALA A 169 -0.73 -6.32 6.13
CA ALA A 169 -0.86 -7.69 6.61
C ALA A 169 -0.90 -8.69 5.45
N THR A 170 -1.77 -8.45 4.46
CA THR A 170 -1.85 -9.30 3.26
C THR A 170 -0.52 -9.37 2.52
N ALA A 171 0.12 -8.24 2.24
CA ALA A 171 1.40 -8.23 1.53
C ALA A 171 2.50 -8.99 2.28
N SER A 172 2.54 -8.85 3.61
CA SER A 172 3.50 -9.56 4.46
C SER A 172 3.21 -11.06 4.49
N GLN A 173 1.94 -11.46 4.63
CA GLN A 173 1.54 -12.86 4.56
C GLN A 173 1.96 -13.50 3.23
N GLU A 174 1.57 -12.91 2.11
CA GLU A 174 1.85 -13.45 0.77
C GLU A 174 3.35 -13.50 0.49
N TYR A 175 4.11 -12.50 0.96
CA TYR A 175 5.57 -12.54 0.88
C TYR A 175 6.17 -13.66 1.75
N GLY A 176 5.61 -13.90 2.94
CA GLY A 176 5.98 -15.03 3.77
C GLY A 176 5.75 -16.37 3.07
N GLU A 177 4.63 -16.52 2.36
CA GLU A 177 4.34 -17.72 1.56
C GLU A 177 5.34 -17.90 0.40
N GLU A 178 5.73 -16.82 -0.30
CA GLU A 178 6.79 -16.87 -1.31
C GLU A 178 8.14 -17.31 -0.73
N LEU A 179 8.48 -16.86 0.48
CA LEU A 179 9.72 -17.23 1.17
C LEU A 179 9.72 -18.70 1.58
N ILE A 180 8.59 -19.24 2.07
CA ILE A 180 8.44 -20.69 2.29
C ILE A 180 8.69 -21.47 1.00
N ALA A 181 8.06 -21.05 -0.10
CA ALA A 181 8.23 -21.71 -1.40
C ALA A 181 9.68 -21.63 -1.92
N ALA A 182 10.40 -20.56 -1.56
CA ALA A 182 11.82 -20.36 -1.87
C ALA A 182 12.78 -21.12 -0.92
N GLY A 183 12.28 -21.75 0.14
CA GLY A 183 13.08 -22.47 1.12
C GLY A 183 13.75 -21.57 2.17
N ASP A 184 13.20 -20.38 2.42
CA ASP A 184 13.64 -19.45 3.47
C ASP A 184 12.57 -19.35 4.59
N PRO A 185 12.50 -20.34 5.49
CA PRO A 185 11.50 -20.36 6.54
C PRO A 185 11.70 -19.27 7.61
N CYS A 186 12.94 -18.83 7.84
CA CYS A 186 13.23 -17.76 8.80
C CYS A 186 12.82 -16.38 8.25
N GLY A 187 13.04 -16.13 6.96
CA GLY A 187 12.48 -14.96 6.29
C GLY A 187 10.95 -14.97 6.36
N ALA A 188 10.33 -16.12 6.11
CA ALA A 188 8.88 -16.28 6.14
C ALA A 188 8.27 -16.03 7.53
N GLU A 189 8.86 -16.60 8.58
CA GLU A 189 8.48 -16.37 9.98
C GLU A 189 8.39 -14.86 10.26
N ALA A 190 9.46 -14.12 9.96
CA ALA A 190 9.49 -12.68 10.18
C ALA A 190 8.35 -11.95 9.47
N GLN A 191 8.00 -12.35 8.23
CA GLN A 191 6.88 -11.74 7.51
C GLN A 191 5.52 -12.10 8.09
N PHE A 192 5.32 -13.34 8.55
CA PHE A 192 4.08 -13.72 9.21
C PHE A 192 3.89 -13.00 10.55
N GLU A 193 4.96 -12.76 11.30
CA GLU A 193 4.92 -11.92 12.50
C GLU A 193 4.50 -10.48 12.17
N GLN A 194 5.08 -9.87 11.13
CA GLN A 194 4.68 -8.53 10.67
C GLN A 194 3.20 -8.50 10.26
N SER A 195 2.74 -9.54 9.55
CA SER A 195 1.34 -9.66 9.14
C SER A 195 0.40 -9.66 10.34
N LEU A 196 0.66 -10.54 11.32
CA LEU A 196 -0.17 -10.70 12.51
C LEU A 196 -0.12 -9.46 13.44
N ALA A 197 1.02 -8.76 13.46
CA ALA A 197 1.18 -7.51 14.20
C ALA A 197 0.39 -6.36 13.54
N ALA A 198 0.35 -6.30 12.21
CA ALA A 198 -0.41 -5.30 11.46
C ALA A 198 -1.92 -5.54 11.54
N TRP A 199 -2.35 -6.80 11.41
CA TRP A 199 -3.74 -7.20 11.53
C TRP A 199 -3.85 -8.66 12.00
N LEU A 200 -4.48 -8.88 13.16
CA LEU A 200 -4.66 -10.23 13.69
C LEU A 200 -5.57 -11.05 12.76
N ASN A 201 -5.01 -12.13 12.23
CA ASN A 201 -5.72 -13.15 11.46
C ASN A 201 -5.50 -14.53 12.08
N GLU A 202 -6.48 -15.05 12.82
CA GLU A 202 -6.38 -16.33 13.50
C GLU A 202 -6.16 -17.51 12.54
N THR A 203 -6.57 -17.39 11.26
CA THR A 203 -6.36 -18.45 10.27
C THR A 203 -4.91 -18.56 9.80
N LEU A 204 -4.12 -17.49 9.96
CA LEU A 204 -2.70 -17.46 9.62
C LEU A 204 -1.82 -18.04 10.73
N VAL A 205 -2.29 -18.03 11.99
CA VAL A 205 -1.51 -18.45 13.17
C VAL A 205 -0.90 -19.87 13.03
N PRO A 206 -1.63 -20.89 12.53
CA PRO A 206 -1.04 -22.22 12.32
C PRO A 206 0.13 -22.21 11.33
N THR A 207 -0.03 -21.53 10.20
CA THR A 207 1.01 -21.38 9.17
C THR A 207 2.23 -20.63 9.71
N ALA A 208 2.00 -19.55 10.46
CA ALA A 208 3.08 -18.80 11.11
C ALA A 208 3.85 -19.67 12.12
N THR A 209 3.14 -20.50 12.88
CA THR A 209 3.76 -21.44 13.84
C THR A 209 4.58 -22.51 13.11
N GLU A 210 4.09 -23.02 11.98
CA GLU A 210 4.83 -23.99 11.16
C GLU A 210 6.12 -23.37 10.59
N ALA A 211 6.05 -22.13 10.09
CA ALA A 211 7.23 -21.40 9.60
C ALA A 211 8.28 -21.20 10.71
N TRP A 212 7.85 -20.83 11.92
CA TRP A 212 8.71 -20.74 13.10
C TRP A 212 9.43 -22.06 13.40
N VAL A 213 8.70 -23.19 13.43
CA VAL A 213 9.29 -24.53 13.65
C VAL A 213 10.32 -24.85 12.56
N LEU A 214 10.01 -24.59 11.30
CA LEU A 214 10.93 -24.83 10.19
C LEU A 214 12.18 -23.95 10.27
N CYS A 215 12.03 -22.70 10.72
CA CYS A 215 13.18 -21.82 10.96
C CYS A 215 14.10 -22.39 12.03
N GLU A 216 13.57 -22.77 13.21
CA GLU A 216 14.37 -23.36 14.29
C GLU A 216 15.12 -24.63 13.82
N GLN A 217 14.43 -25.50 13.08
CA GLN A 217 15.03 -26.71 12.54
C GLN A 217 16.16 -26.42 11.55
N SER A 218 16.01 -25.40 10.70
CA SER A 218 17.02 -25.01 9.71
C SER A 218 18.32 -24.49 10.34
N GLN A 219 18.24 -23.97 11.57
CA GLN A 219 19.37 -23.44 12.32
C GLN A 219 20.07 -24.50 13.19
N TYR A 220 19.48 -25.69 13.32
CA TYR A 220 20.05 -26.76 14.14
C TYR A 220 21.34 -27.31 13.52
N VAL A 221 22.45 -27.18 14.27
CA VAL A 221 23.72 -27.85 13.95
C VAL A 221 23.86 -29.07 14.88
N PRO A 222 23.86 -30.31 14.36
CA PRO A 222 24.03 -31.48 15.20
C PRO A 222 25.41 -31.45 15.89
N PRO A 223 25.51 -31.93 17.14
CA PRO A 223 26.80 -32.05 17.80
C PRO A 223 27.74 -32.95 16.98
N PRO A 224 29.05 -32.67 16.97
CA PRO A 224 30.01 -33.52 16.27
C PRO A 224 29.87 -34.96 16.80
N THR A 225 29.69 -35.91 15.89
CA THR A 225 29.66 -37.33 16.23
C THR A 225 31.00 -37.67 16.89
N GLU A 226 30.97 -38.12 18.15
CA GLU A 226 32.16 -38.63 18.80
C GLU A 226 32.71 -39.77 17.94
N THR A 227 33.87 -39.55 17.33
CA THR A 227 34.61 -40.62 16.67
C THR A 227 35.03 -41.57 17.80
N PRO A 228 34.69 -42.87 17.74
CA PRO A 228 35.13 -43.80 18.77
C PRO A 228 36.65 -43.73 18.85
N THR A 229 37.17 -43.25 19.98
CA THR A 229 38.59 -43.32 20.30
C THR A 229 38.98 -44.80 20.19
N PRO A 230 39.90 -45.18 19.29
CA PRO A 230 40.37 -46.55 19.26
C PRO A 230 40.99 -46.85 20.62
N GLU A 231 40.42 -47.85 21.30
CA GLU A 231 40.97 -48.45 22.52
C GLU A 231 42.24 -49.21 22.15
N GLY A 232 43.28 -48.45 21.80
CA GLY A 232 44.62 -48.92 21.53
C GLY A 232 45.37 -49.00 22.85
N GLY A 233 45.26 -50.14 23.53
CA GLY A 233 46.14 -50.50 24.62
C GLY A 233 47.59 -50.52 24.12
N ALA A 234 48.32 -49.43 24.37
CA ALA A 234 49.78 -49.42 24.29
C ALA A 234 50.33 -49.86 25.66
N PRO A 235 51.18 -50.90 25.73
CA PRO A 235 51.82 -51.28 26.98
C PRO A 235 52.78 -50.18 27.44
N THR A 236 52.59 -49.72 28.68
CA THR A 236 53.50 -48.81 29.39
C THR A 236 54.93 -49.39 29.39
N PRO A 237 55.95 -48.66 28.94
CA PRO A 237 57.33 -49.11 29.11
C PRO A 237 57.72 -48.99 30.59
N THR A 238 58.15 -50.11 31.17
CA THR A 238 58.75 -50.20 32.51
C THR A 238 60.04 -49.39 32.56
N GLU A 239 60.09 -48.36 33.40
CA GLU A 239 61.33 -47.66 33.73
C GLU A 239 62.27 -48.58 34.52
N THR A 240 63.50 -48.72 34.05
CA THR A 240 64.59 -49.41 34.74
C THR A 240 65.31 -48.41 35.66
N PRO A 241 65.44 -48.66 36.98
CA PRO A 241 66.13 -47.74 37.86
C PRO A 241 67.65 -47.81 37.64
N THR A 242 68.27 -46.65 37.37
CA THR A 242 69.73 -46.52 37.29
C THR A 242 70.32 -46.39 38.69
N GLU A 243 71.14 -47.36 39.04
CA GLU A 243 71.93 -47.45 40.27
C GLU A 243 72.99 -46.34 40.31
N THR A 244 73.00 -45.54 41.38
CA THR A 244 74.03 -44.53 41.65
C THR A 244 75.08 -45.14 42.58
N GLN A 245 76.30 -45.37 42.10
CA GLN A 245 77.45 -45.72 42.94
C GLN A 245 78.31 -44.48 43.28
N PRO A 246 78.95 -44.44 44.47
CA PRO A 246 79.68 -43.28 44.96
C PRO A 246 81.19 -43.34 44.62
N SER A 247 81.81 -42.17 44.53
CA SER A 247 83.24 -41.92 44.79
C SER A 247 83.27 -40.70 45.71
N GLY A 248 83.99 -40.66 46.82
CA GLY A 248 85.33 -41.16 47.08
C GLY A 248 86.10 -39.97 47.62
#